data_AF-A0A1M3MBQ9-F1
#
_entry.id   AF-A0A1M3MBQ9-F1
#
_cell.length_a   1.000
_cell.length_b   1.000
_cell.length_c   1.000
_cell.angle_alpha   90.00
_cell.angle_beta   90.00
_cell.angle_gamma   90.00
#
_symmetry.space_group_name_H-M   'P 1'
#
loop_
_entity.id
_entity.type
_entity.pdbx_description
1 polymer ?
#
loop_
_entity_poly.entity_id
_entity_poly.type
_entity_poly.pdbx_seq_one_letter_code
_entity_poly.pdbx_strand_id
1 'polypeptide(L)'
;METNTDIKPFCNLYLWTDVEPYEVVEVVSPKKVMIRKMDAVLKVAPQTFHQGGFAAHCEDNDSQRWECTSNPDYPLETITLTKNGWGKPGSHGRYKMSDKPVKFYDYNF
;
A
#
# COMPACT_ATOMS: atom_id res chain seq x y z
N MET A 1 3.77 -5.78 18.35
CA MET A 1 3.16 -5.10 17.19
C MET A 1 1.69 -5.43 17.24
N GLU A 2 0.83 -4.47 17.55
CA GLU A 2 -0.62 -4.69 17.49
C GLU A 2 -0.97 -5.05 16.05
N THR A 3 -1.46 -6.26 15.84
CA THR A 3 -2.08 -6.63 14.57
C THR A 3 -3.40 -5.87 14.51
N ASN A 4 -3.40 -4.72 13.82
CA ASN A 4 -4.59 -3.91 13.64
C ASN A 4 -5.56 -4.67 12.72
N THR A 5 -6.41 -5.49 13.33
CA THR A 5 -7.38 -6.35 12.64
C THR A 5 -8.66 -5.62 12.29
N ASP A 6 -8.88 -4.46 12.91
CA ASP A 6 -10.06 -3.65 12.70
C ASP A 6 -10.10 -3.15 11.26
N ILE A 7 -11.29 -3.21 10.66
CA ILE A 7 -11.51 -2.74 9.31
C ILE A 7 -11.48 -1.21 9.33
N LYS A 8 -10.65 -0.64 8.47
CA LYS A 8 -10.48 0.81 8.30
C LYS A 8 -10.86 1.24 6.87
N PRO A 9 -10.99 2.56 6.60
CA PRO A 9 -11.36 3.03 5.26
C PRO A 9 -10.34 2.67 4.16
N PHE A 10 -9.06 2.50 4.52
CA PHE A 10 -8.00 2.17 3.56
C PHE A 10 -7.25 0.90 3.96
N CYS A 11 -6.60 0.31 2.96
CA CYS A 11 -5.77 -0.87 3.13
C CYS A 11 -4.54 -0.74 2.23
N ASN A 12 -3.34 -0.77 2.78
CA ASN A 12 -2.12 -0.61 1.99
C ASN A 12 -1.44 -1.97 1.80
N LEU A 13 -1.09 -2.30 0.56
CA LEU A 13 -0.35 -3.50 0.21
C LEU A 13 1.15 -3.23 0.38
N TYR A 14 1.75 -3.87 1.39
CA TYR A 14 3.19 -3.82 1.61
C TYR A 14 3.86 -4.91 0.78
N LEU A 15 4.66 -4.52 -0.19
CA LEU A 15 5.47 -5.44 -0.99
C LEU A 15 6.78 -5.71 -0.25
N TRP A 16 7.91 -5.78 -0.95
CA TRP A 16 9.20 -5.97 -0.29
C TRP A 16 9.63 -4.67 0.38
N THR A 17 9.76 -3.62 -0.43
CA THR A 17 10.10 -2.26 0.00
C THR A 17 8.98 -1.28 -0.38
N ASP A 18 8.35 -1.48 -1.54
CA ASP A 18 7.22 -0.67 -2.02
C ASP A 18 5.92 -0.84 -1.20
N VAL A 19 5.07 0.18 -1.28
CA VAL A 19 3.72 0.18 -0.72
C VAL A 19 2.71 0.69 -1.75
N GLU A 20 1.66 -0.09 -2.03
CA GLU A 20 0.56 0.31 -2.93
C GLU A 20 -0.71 0.66 -2.14
N PRO A 21 -1.39 1.79 -2.44
CA PRO A 21 -2.61 2.20 -1.75
C PRO A 21 -3.86 1.50 -2.32
N TYR A 22 -4.73 1.04 -1.42
CA TYR A 22 -6.08 0.60 -1.73
C TYR A 22 -7.10 1.25 -0.79
N GLU A 23 -8.32 1.40 -1.26
CA GLU A 23 -9.49 1.80 -0.47
C GLU A 23 -10.39 0.60 -0.20
N VAL A 24 -11.05 0.57 0.97
CA VAL A 24 -12.09 -0.40 1.28
C VAL A 24 -13.41 0.10 0.72
N VAL A 25 -13.95 -0.62 -0.26
CA VAL A 25 -15.19 -0.25 -0.95
C VAL A 25 -16.41 -0.87 -0.28
N GLU A 26 -16.29 -2.10 0.21
CA GLU A 26 -17.39 -2.83 0.83
C GLU A 26 -16.90 -3.75 1.95
N VAL A 27 -17.65 -3.79 3.05
CA VAL A 27 -17.44 -4.76 4.13
C VAL A 27 -18.41 -5.92 3.96
N VAL A 28 -17.91 -7.05 3.49
CA VAL A 28 -18.71 -8.28 3.27
C VAL A 28 -18.95 -9.02 4.58
N SER A 29 -17.95 -9.04 5.46
CA SER A 29 -18.04 -9.59 6.82
C SER A 29 -16.95 -8.99 7.72
N PRO A 30 -16.98 -9.23 9.05
CA PRO A 30 -15.92 -8.76 9.95
C PRO A 30 -14.50 -9.24 9.60
N LYS A 31 -14.37 -10.23 8.71
CA LYS A 31 -13.10 -10.79 8.26
C LYS A 31 -12.94 -10.78 6.74
N LYS A 32 -13.83 -10.15 5.98
CA LYS A 32 -13.80 -10.16 4.52
C LYS A 32 -14.25 -8.81 3.97
N VAL A 33 -13.42 -8.20 3.12
CA VAL A 33 -13.73 -6.90 2.50
C VAL A 33 -13.42 -6.92 1.01
N MET A 34 -14.09 -6.05 0.28
CA MET A 34 -13.76 -5.70 -1.10
C MET A 34 -12.94 -4.41 -1.09
N ILE A 35 -11.78 -4.47 -1.74
CA ILE A 35 -10.86 -3.34 -1.87
C ILE A 35 -10.70 -2.95 -3.33
N ARG A 36 -10.26 -1.73 -3.57
CA ARG A 36 -9.94 -1.23 -4.91
C ARG A 36 -8.61 -0.48 -4.88
N LYS A 37 -7.79 -0.68 -5.90
CA LYS A 37 -6.53 0.06 -6.03
C LYS A 37 -6.84 1.55 -6.22
N MET A 38 -6.01 2.43 -5.65
CA MET A 38 -6.10 3.86 -5.88
C MET A 38 -5.06 4.32 -6.91
N ASP A 39 -5.39 5.38 -7.65
CA ASP A 39 -4.39 6.11 -8.42
C ASP A 39 -3.44 6.82 -7.47
N ALA A 40 -2.15 6.83 -7.81
CA ALA A 40 -1.12 7.51 -7.02
C ALA A 40 -0.21 8.33 -7.93
N VAL A 41 -0.22 9.65 -7.75
CA VAL A 41 0.58 10.59 -8.54
C VAL A 41 1.66 11.20 -7.64
N LEU A 42 2.92 11.09 -8.06
CA LEU A 42 4.06 11.66 -7.36
C LEU A 42 4.00 13.19 -7.44
N LYS A 43 4.02 13.85 -6.28
CA LYS A 43 4.01 15.33 -6.16
C LYS A 43 5.36 15.89 -5.77
N VAL A 44 6.09 15.16 -4.93
CA VAL A 44 7.46 15.51 -4.53
C VAL A 44 8.29 14.27 -4.75
N ALA A 45 9.28 14.36 -5.63
CA ALA A 45 10.26 13.30 -5.86
C ALA A 45 11.48 13.51 -4.96
N PRO A 46 12.18 12.44 -4.55
CA PRO A 46 13.50 12.56 -3.94
C PRO A 46 14.46 13.36 -4.82
N GLN A 47 15.38 14.08 -4.21
CA GLN A 47 16.29 15.01 -4.90
C GLN A 47 17.76 14.59 -4.79
N THR A 48 18.12 13.83 -3.75
CA THR A 48 19.51 13.57 -3.39
C THR A 48 19.89 12.15 -3.79
N PHE A 49 20.55 12.04 -4.94
CA PHE A 49 21.10 10.79 -5.45
C PHE A 49 22.63 10.83 -5.45
N HIS A 50 23.23 9.88 -4.74
CA HIS A 50 24.68 9.70 -4.70
C HIS A 50 25.11 8.66 -5.73
N GLN A 51 26.16 8.97 -6.48
CA GLN A 51 26.76 8.02 -7.41
C GLN A 51 27.38 6.84 -6.65
N GLY A 52 26.94 5.62 -6.94
CA GLY A 52 27.42 4.40 -6.30
C GLY A 52 26.38 3.27 -6.33
N GLY A 53 26.76 2.06 -5.95
CA GLY A 53 25.89 0.88 -6.02
C GLY A 53 25.65 0.37 -7.46
N PHE A 54 24.50 -0.26 -7.70
CA PHE A 54 24.14 -0.76 -9.04
C PHE A 54 23.69 0.37 -9.99
N ALA A 55 22.96 1.37 -9.48
CA ALA A 55 22.48 2.52 -10.26
C ALA A 55 22.78 3.87 -9.58
N ALA A 56 22.30 4.07 -8.35
CA ALA A 56 22.60 5.20 -7.47
C ALA A 56 22.08 4.87 -6.06
N HIS A 57 22.46 5.66 -5.06
CA HIS A 57 21.83 5.64 -3.74
C HIS A 57 20.96 6.89 -3.55
N CYS A 58 19.66 6.70 -3.36
CA CYS A 58 18.69 7.75 -3.03
C CYS A 58 18.67 7.97 -1.51
N GLU A 59 19.30 9.06 -1.04
CA GLU A 59 19.40 9.37 0.39
C GLU A 59 18.05 9.78 0.97
N ASP A 60 17.32 10.65 0.26
CA ASP A 60 16.06 11.22 0.72
C ASP A 60 14.84 10.45 0.19
N ASN A 61 14.94 9.13 0.09
CA ASN A 61 13.89 8.26 -0.45
C ASN A 61 12.52 8.48 0.23
N ASP A 62 12.51 8.69 1.55
CA ASP A 62 11.31 8.96 2.35
C ASP A 62 10.74 10.39 2.21
N SER A 63 11.43 11.28 1.47
CA SER A 63 10.96 12.65 1.19
C SER A 63 9.80 12.67 0.19
N GLN A 64 9.55 11.55 -0.50
CA GLN A 64 8.51 11.43 -1.51
C GLN A 64 7.12 11.77 -0.96
N ARG A 65 6.31 12.45 -1.77
CA ARG A 65 4.90 12.76 -1.45
C ARG A 65 4.03 12.36 -2.61
N TRP A 66 2.97 11.62 -2.31
CA TRP A 66 2.02 11.10 -3.29
C TRP A 66 0.63 11.64 -3.02
N GLU A 67 -0.06 12.05 -4.08
CA GLU A 67 -1.50 12.27 -4.05
C GLU A 67 -2.19 10.98 -4.46
N CYS A 68 -3.01 10.43 -3.56
CA CYS A 68 -3.78 9.22 -3.81
C CYS A 68 -5.25 9.60 -4.08
N THR A 69 -5.82 9.09 -5.18
CA THR A 69 -7.21 9.37 -5.56
C THR A 69 -7.96 8.09 -5.89
N SER A 70 -9.25 8.05 -5.54
CA SER A 70 -10.11 6.92 -5.87
C SER A 70 -10.36 6.88 -7.38
N ASN A 71 -10.24 5.70 -7.97
CA ASN A 71 -10.54 5.47 -9.38
C ASN A 71 -11.58 4.36 -9.51
N PRO A 72 -12.83 4.68 -9.90
CA PRO A 72 -13.91 3.72 -9.96
C PRO A 72 -13.79 2.68 -11.08
N ASP A 73 -12.94 2.93 -12.08
CA ASP A 73 -12.76 2.04 -13.23
C ASP A 73 -11.87 0.83 -12.89
N TYR A 74 -11.15 0.87 -11.76
CA TYR A 74 -10.34 -0.26 -11.32
C TYR A 74 -11.17 -1.40 -10.73
N PRO A 75 -10.75 -2.66 -10.99
CA PRO A 75 -11.49 -3.83 -10.51
C PRO A 75 -11.48 -3.91 -8.98
N LEU A 76 -12.58 -4.41 -8.44
CA LEU A 76 -12.64 -4.78 -7.03
C LEU A 76 -11.92 -6.10 -6.79
N GLU A 77 -11.16 -6.15 -5.71
CA GLU A 77 -10.47 -7.34 -5.26
C GLU A 77 -10.96 -7.73 -3.87
N THR A 78 -11.02 -9.02 -3.58
CA THR A 78 -11.42 -9.53 -2.27
C THR A 78 -10.20 -9.88 -1.43
N ILE A 79 -10.19 -9.40 -0.18
CA ILE A 79 -9.22 -9.83 0.83
C ILE A 79 -9.94 -10.33 2.08
N THR A 80 -9.29 -11.27 2.78
CA THR A 80 -9.80 -11.92 3.98
C THR A 80 -8.77 -11.84 5.10
N LEU A 81 -9.21 -11.64 6.33
CA LEU A 81 -8.38 -11.71 7.52
C LEU A 81 -8.08 -13.17 7.88
N THR A 82 -6.80 -13.53 7.88
CA THR A 82 -6.30 -14.85 8.26
C THR A 82 -5.37 -14.73 9.48
N LYS A 83 -4.84 -15.87 9.96
CA LYS A 83 -3.79 -15.88 10.99
C LYS A 83 -2.51 -15.14 10.57
N ASN A 84 -2.30 -14.96 9.27
CA ASN A 84 -1.15 -14.24 8.71
C ASN A 84 -1.44 -12.74 8.48
N GLY A 85 -2.66 -12.28 8.78
CA GLY A 85 -3.13 -10.93 8.46
C GLY A 85 -4.10 -10.89 7.28
N TRP A 86 -4.39 -9.67 6.82
CA TRP A 86 -5.29 -9.42 5.70
C TRP A 86 -4.62 -9.72 4.36
N GLY A 87 -5.28 -10.50 3.51
CA GLY A 87 -4.79 -10.71 2.15
C GLY A 87 -5.69 -11.56 1.28
N LYS A 88 -5.26 -11.73 0.02
CA LYS A 88 -5.89 -12.65 -0.93
C LYS A 88 -5.75 -14.10 -0.44
N PRO A 89 -6.66 -15.01 -0.82
CA PRO A 89 -6.49 -16.44 -0.56
C PRO A 89 -5.11 -16.93 -1.02
N GLY A 90 -4.40 -17.66 -0.15
CA GLY A 90 -3.05 -18.16 -0.43
C GLY A 90 -1.91 -17.13 -0.33
N SER A 91 -2.20 -15.87 0.00
CA SER A 91 -1.18 -14.82 0.19
C SER A 91 -0.64 -14.76 1.62
N HIS A 92 0.50 -14.10 1.79
CA HIS A 92 1.18 -13.94 3.08
C HIS A 92 0.66 -12.76 3.92
N GLY A 93 -0.60 -12.35 3.76
CA GLY A 93 -1.22 -11.34 4.63
C GLY A 93 -0.56 -9.95 4.56
N ARG A 94 -0.22 -9.50 3.34
CA ARG A 94 0.57 -8.28 3.10
C ARG A 94 -0.22 -6.97 3.13
N TYR A 95 -1.53 -7.05 3.26
CA TYR A 95 -2.39 -5.87 3.33
C TYR A 95 -2.51 -5.42 4.79
N LYS A 96 -2.38 -4.12 5.04
CA LYS A 96 -2.53 -3.54 6.38
C LYS A 96 -3.58 -2.44 6.37
N MET A 97 -4.56 -2.58 7.27
CA MET A 97 -5.62 -1.60 7.45
C MET A 97 -5.06 -0.26 7.96
N SER A 98 -5.58 0.85 7.43
CA SER A 98 -5.11 2.20 7.71
C SER A 98 -6.23 3.24 7.60
N ASP A 99 -6.11 4.32 8.36
CA ASP A 99 -7.00 5.49 8.24
C ASP A 99 -6.61 6.39 7.05
N LYS A 100 -5.46 6.14 6.43
CA LYS A 100 -4.93 6.89 5.29
C LYS A 100 -4.38 5.97 4.20
N PRO A 101 -4.55 6.31 2.92
CA PRO A 101 -3.83 5.65 1.85
C PRO A 101 -2.34 6.02 1.91
N VAL A 102 -1.48 5.04 1.71
CA VAL A 102 -0.03 5.22 1.70
C VAL A 102 0.52 4.64 0.41
N LYS A 103 1.28 5.46 -0.31
CA LYS A 103 2.09 5.05 -1.46
C LYS A 103 3.55 5.30 -1.11
N PHE A 104 4.39 4.32 -1.42
CA PHE A 104 5.84 4.43 -1.33
C PHE A 104 6.45 3.63 -2.47
N TYR A 105 7.45 4.20 -3.11
CA TYR A 105 8.26 3.54 -4.13
C TYR A 105 9.73 3.63 -3.70
N ASP A 106 10.41 2.49 -3.62
CA ASP A 106 11.79 2.45 -3.20
C ASP A 106 12.73 2.71 -4.37
N TYR A 107 13.33 3.90 -4.41
CA TYR A 107 14.28 4.28 -5.46
C TYR A 107 15.65 3.58 -5.35
N ASN A 108 15.87 2.77 -4.31
CA ASN A 108 17.14 2.05 -4.11
C ASN A 108 17.11 0.58 -4.62
N PHE A 109 15.98 0.08 -5.15
CA PHE A 109 15.81 -1.30 -5.64
C PHE A 109 15.05 -1.37 -6.97
#